data_AF-A0A8J6FZT0-F1
#
_entry.id   AF-A0A8J6FZT0-F1
#
_cell.length_a   1.000
_cell.length_b   1.000
_cell.length_c   1.000
_cell.angle_alpha   90.00
_cell.angle_beta   90.00
_cell.angle_gamma   90.00
#
_symmetry.space_group_name_H-M   'P 1'
#
loop_
_entity.id
_entity.type
_entity.pdbx_description
1 polymer ?
#
loop_
_entity_poly.entity_id
_entity_poly.type
_entity_poly.pdbx_seq_one_letter_code
_entity_poly.pdbx_strand_id
1 'polypeptide(L)'
;MKMILVRRFRVLILVVFLLACALHIAVDLLPKLDRRAARSTGEPGCSCAQSVAEAAGPGWAQARSRPGESAGGDAGWPNKHTLRILQDFSSDPASNLTSHSLEKLPPAAEPVDHAPRGQEPGSPPLRDRAHRPLLRDPGARPRVPPPDPSGDGSLLAKLFEHPLYQGAVPPLSEDDVLFNVNSDIRFNPKAAAENPDWPQEGAEGAEFLPTGEAAVDLYPNWLKFHIGINRYELYSRHNPAIDALLQDLGSQKITSVAMKSGGTQLKLIMTFQNYGQALFKPMKQTREQETPPDFFYFSDYERHNAEIAAFHLDRILDFRRVPPVAGRMINMTKEIRDVTRDKKLWRTFFVSPANNICFYGECSYYCSTEHALCGRPDQIEGSLAAFLPDLSLAKRKTWRNPWRRSYHKRKKAEWEVDPDYCEEVKQTPPYDSGHRILDIMDMTVFDFLMGNMDRHHYETFEKFGNETFIIHLDNGRGFGKYSHDELSILAPLHQCCRIRRSTYLRLQLLAKEEHKLSLLMAESLQRDKVAPVLYQLHLEALDRRLRIVLQAVRDCVEKDGLSSVVEDDLATEHRAATER
;
A
#
# COMPACT_ATOMS: atom_id res chain seq x y z
N MET A 1 -4.20 35.25 60.95
CA MET A 1 -5.03 35.87 59.87
C MET A 1 -4.86 35.22 58.49
N LYS A 2 -3.65 34.84 58.02
CA LYS A 2 -3.44 34.31 56.65
C LYS A 2 -4.15 32.97 56.32
N MET A 3 -4.30 32.05 57.28
CA MET A 3 -4.94 30.73 56.99
C MET A 3 -6.47 30.78 56.83
N ILE A 4 -7.15 31.76 57.44
CA ILE A 4 -8.61 31.91 57.33
C ILE A 4 -9.00 32.44 55.96
N LEU A 5 -8.18 33.33 55.39
CA LEU A 5 -8.39 33.91 54.07
C LEU A 5 -8.27 32.85 52.96
N VAL A 6 -7.28 31.96 53.06
CA VAL A 6 -7.08 30.86 52.10
C VAL A 6 -8.23 29.84 52.15
N ARG A 7 -8.75 29.53 53.35
CA ARG A 7 -9.94 28.66 53.48
C ARG A 7 -11.19 29.30 52.88
N ARG A 8 -11.42 30.60 53.12
CA ARG A 8 -12.56 31.33 52.52
C ARG A 8 -12.45 31.41 50.99
N PHE A 9 -11.24 31.60 50.46
CA PHE A 9 -11.01 31.62 49.02
C PHE A 9 -11.26 30.25 48.36
N ARG A 10 -10.84 29.15 49.00
CA ARG A 10 -11.12 27.78 48.52
C ARG A 10 -12.61 27.45 48.55
N VAL A 11 -13.33 27.88 49.59
CA VAL A 11 -14.78 27.72 49.67
C VAL A 11 -15.48 28.53 48.56
N LEU A 12 -15.02 29.75 48.29
CA LEU A 12 -15.56 30.59 47.22
C LEU A 12 -15.39 29.91 45.84
N ILE A 13 -14.22 29.36 45.54
CA ILE A 13 -13.97 28.63 44.29
C ILE A 13 -14.89 27.40 44.18
N LEU A 14 -15.07 26.66 45.27
CA LEU A 14 -15.96 25.49 45.31
C LEU A 14 -17.41 25.88 45.05
N VAL A 15 -17.88 26.99 45.64
CA VAL A 15 -19.24 27.51 45.42
C VAL A 15 -19.44 27.97 43.97
N VAL A 16 -18.46 28.66 43.38
CA VAL A 16 -18.50 29.09 41.97
C VAL A 16 -18.52 27.88 41.03
N PHE A 17 -17.72 26.85 41.31
CA PHE A 17 -17.70 25.63 40.51
C PHE A 17 -19.02 24.87 40.58
N LEU A 18 -19.64 24.77 41.78
CA LEU A 18 -20.94 24.14 41.95
C LEU A 18 -22.06 24.91 41.22
N LEU A 19 -22.02 26.24 41.24
CA LEU A 19 -22.97 27.08 40.50
C LEU A 19 -22.82 26.92 38.97
N ALA A 20 -21.58 26.84 38.47
CA ALA A 20 -21.32 26.59 37.05
C ALA A 20 -21.82 25.20 36.62
N CYS A 21 -21.59 24.16 37.44
CA CYS A 21 -22.12 22.82 37.18
C CYS A 21 -23.66 22.79 37.21
N ALA A 22 -24.30 23.47 38.18
CA ALA A 22 -25.76 23.56 38.24
C ALA A 22 -26.35 24.29 37.02
N LEU A 23 -25.68 25.35 36.54
CA LEU A 23 -26.08 26.08 35.35
C LEU A 23 -25.95 25.22 34.09
N HIS A 24 -24.86 24.46 33.94
CA HIS A 24 -24.69 23.51 32.83
C HIS A 24 -25.76 22.42 32.85
N ILE A 25 -26.08 21.87 34.03
CA ILE A 25 -27.15 20.90 34.18
C ILE A 25 -28.50 21.51 33.79
N ALA A 26 -28.80 22.73 34.23
CA ALA A 26 -30.05 23.40 33.88
C ALA A 26 -30.15 23.66 32.36
N VAL A 27 -29.09 24.17 31.73
CA VAL A 27 -29.10 24.52 30.29
C VAL A 27 -29.12 23.28 29.40
N ASP A 28 -28.42 22.20 29.76
CA ASP A 28 -28.26 21.04 28.87
C ASP A 28 -29.27 19.90 29.13
N LEU A 29 -29.82 19.78 30.35
CA LEU A 29 -30.76 18.71 30.71
C LEU A 29 -32.23 19.16 30.75
N LEU A 30 -32.55 20.41 31.12
CA LEU A 30 -33.96 20.87 31.14
C LEU A 30 -34.62 20.81 29.75
N PRO A 31 -33.97 21.22 28.64
CA PRO A 31 -34.58 21.14 27.31
C PRO A 31 -34.83 19.70 26.85
N LYS A 32 -34.09 18.73 27.41
CA LYS A 32 -34.22 17.30 27.09
C LYS A 32 -35.31 16.61 27.93
N LEU A 33 -35.60 17.14 29.13
CA LEU A 33 -36.69 16.67 29.99
C LEU A 33 -38.04 17.22 29.53
N ASP A 34 -38.12 18.48 29.11
CA ASP A 34 -39.35 19.04 28.50
C ASP A 34 -39.72 18.34 27.19
N ARG A 35 -38.73 17.98 26.36
CA ARG A 35 -38.94 17.17 25.14
C ARG A 35 -39.39 15.73 25.42
N ARG A 36 -39.18 15.19 26.62
CA ARG A 36 -39.67 13.86 27.03
C ARG A 36 -41.04 13.93 27.67
N ALA A 37 -41.33 14.95 28.47
CA ALA A 37 -42.66 15.19 29.06
C ALA A 37 -43.72 15.50 27.99
N ALA A 38 -43.36 16.20 26.92
CA ALA A 38 -44.25 16.48 25.78
C ALA A 38 -44.51 15.25 24.88
N ARG A 39 -43.78 14.13 25.05
CA ARG A 39 -43.90 12.92 24.22
C ARG A 39 -44.64 11.75 24.90
N SER A 40 -45.09 11.90 26.14
CA SER A 40 -45.70 10.80 26.92
C SER A 40 -47.20 10.94 27.15
N THR A 41 -47.93 11.70 26.32
CA THR A 41 -49.39 11.67 26.33
C THR A 41 -49.94 11.45 24.92
N GLY A 42 -50.42 10.23 24.67
CA GLY A 42 -51.35 9.90 23.58
C GLY A 42 -50.80 9.06 22.43
N GLU A 43 -51.06 7.76 22.47
CA GLU A 43 -51.31 6.90 21.29
C GLU A 43 -52.83 6.61 21.24
N PRO A 44 -53.41 6.02 20.16
CA PRO A 44 -52.86 5.67 18.85
C PRO A 44 -53.75 6.09 17.65
N GLY A 45 -53.23 6.10 16.42
CA GLY A 45 -54.08 6.25 15.23
C GLY A 45 -53.37 6.32 13.89
N CYS A 46 -53.61 5.29 13.07
CA CYS A 46 -53.21 5.05 11.68
C CYS A 46 -53.05 6.24 10.71
N SER A 47 -52.06 6.04 9.84
CA SER A 47 -52.09 6.19 8.37
C SER A 47 -52.02 7.55 7.66
N CYS A 48 -51.14 7.50 6.65
CA CYS A 48 -51.18 8.16 5.33
C CYS A 48 -50.59 9.57 5.16
N ALA A 49 -49.43 9.55 4.50
CA ALA A 49 -49.16 10.16 3.19
C ALA A 49 -49.16 11.69 3.05
N GLN A 50 -48.00 12.17 2.55
CA GLN A 50 -47.82 13.20 1.52
C GLN A 50 -48.34 14.63 1.84
N SER A 51 -47.62 15.73 1.63
CA SER A 51 -46.46 16.00 0.79
C SER A 51 -46.09 17.49 0.86
N VAL A 52 -44.86 17.80 0.41
CA VAL A 52 -44.48 18.97 -0.42
C VAL A 52 -44.35 20.35 0.25
N ALA A 53 -43.07 20.76 0.31
CA ALA A 53 -42.48 22.05 -0.08
C ALA A 53 -42.78 23.29 0.80
N GLU A 54 -41.97 24.34 0.84
CA GLU A 54 -40.98 24.85 -0.12
C GLU A 54 -40.12 25.94 0.56
N ALA A 55 -38.96 26.21 -0.05
CA ALA A 55 -38.28 27.51 -0.13
C ALA A 55 -37.68 28.18 1.13
N ALA A 56 -36.35 28.34 1.10
CA ALA A 56 -35.67 29.62 0.81
C ALA A 56 -34.37 29.80 1.62
N GLY A 57 -33.22 29.94 0.94
CA GLY A 57 -32.00 30.56 1.50
C GLY A 57 -32.09 32.09 1.46
N PRO A 58 -30.99 32.89 1.46
CA PRO A 58 -29.56 32.59 1.65
C PRO A 58 -28.76 33.66 2.48
N GLY A 59 -27.43 33.50 2.61
CA GLY A 59 -26.39 34.59 2.71
C GLY A 59 -26.03 35.12 4.11
N TRP A 60 -24.82 34.90 4.65
CA TRP A 60 -23.49 35.55 4.41
C TRP A 60 -23.30 36.95 5.02
N ALA A 61 -22.31 37.10 5.93
CA ALA A 61 -21.38 38.24 6.12
C ALA A 61 -20.56 38.05 7.42
N GLN A 62 -19.24 37.84 7.36
CA GLN A 62 -18.13 38.84 7.55
C GLN A 62 -17.87 39.20 9.04
N ALA A 63 -16.65 39.44 9.54
CA ALA A 63 -15.27 39.47 9.04
C ALA A 63 -14.29 39.66 10.24
N ARG A 64 -13.00 39.30 10.05
CA ARG A 64 -11.71 40.00 10.38
C ARG A 64 -11.60 40.82 11.71
N SER A 65 -10.51 40.93 12.50
CA SER A 65 -9.04 40.76 12.34
C SER A 65 -8.28 41.13 13.66
N ARG A 66 -7.20 40.38 14.01
CA ARG A 66 -5.83 40.65 14.64
C ARG A 66 -5.51 41.94 15.47
N PRO A 67 -4.35 42.14 16.21
CA PRO A 67 -3.13 41.30 16.52
C PRO A 67 -2.48 41.40 17.98
N GLY A 68 -1.40 40.61 18.25
CA GLY A 68 -0.27 40.84 19.22
C GLY A 68 -0.40 40.22 20.65
N GLU A 69 0.58 39.67 21.38
CA GLU A 69 2.04 39.42 21.28
C GLU A 69 2.46 38.33 22.31
N SER A 70 3.44 37.48 21.92
CA SER A 70 4.47 36.67 22.63
C SER A 70 4.29 35.89 23.96
N ALA A 71 4.91 34.68 23.95
CA ALA A 71 5.45 33.80 25.03
C ALA A 71 4.54 32.59 25.42
N GLY A 72 4.84 31.32 25.15
CA GLY A 72 6.05 30.52 25.42
C GLY A 72 5.67 29.31 26.30
N GLY A 73 5.86 28.06 25.83
CA GLY A 73 5.81 26.85 26.70
C GLY A 73 4.91 25.67 26.24
N ASP A 74 5.56 24.65 25.67
CA ASP A 74 5.32 23.20 25.72
C ASP A 74 3.96 22.51 25.43
N ALA A 75 4.07 21.58 24.48
CA ALA A 75 3.54 20.21 24.45
C ALA A 75 2.01 19.98 24.48
N GLY A 76 1.39 20.04 23.29
CA GLY A 76 0.06 19.49 23.03
C GLY A 76 0.08 17.98 22.81
N TRP A 77 -0.22 17.21 23.86
CA TRP A 77 -0.65 15.81 23.77
C TRP A 77 -1.92 15.67 22.92
N PRO A 78 -2.06 14.66 22.04
CA PRO A 78 -3.32 14.39 21.36
C PRO A 78 -4.34 13.69 22.30
N ASN A 79 -5.61 14.01 22.06
CA ASN A 79 -6.81 13.65 22.82
C ASN A 79 -6.85 12.24 23.44
N LYS A 80 -7.26 12.18 24.71
CA LYS A 80 -7.51 10.96 25.52
C LYS A 80 -8.57 9.99 24.95
N HIS A 81 -9.27 10.35 23.87
CA HIS A 81 -10.19 9.45 23.16
C HIS A 81 -9.54 8.64 22.04
N THR A 82 -8.35 9.02 21.56
CA THR A 82 -7.61 8.25 20.53
C THR A 82 -6.72 7.16 21.14
N LEU A 83 -6.38 7.28 22.43
CA LEU A 83 -5.57 6.29 23.15
C LEU A 83 -6.38 5.09 23.69
N ARG A 84 -7.72 5.19 23.74
CA ARG A 84 -8.59 4.08 24.19
C ARG A 84 -8.85 3.01 23.14
N ILE A 85 -8.47 3.21 21.88
CA ILE A 85 -8.63 2.21 20.81
C ILE A 85 -7.32 1.45 20.53
N LEU A 86 -6.19 1.88 21.14
CA LEU A 86 -4.87 1.25 20.98
C LEU A 86 -4.38 0.52 22.24
N GLN A 87 -5.14 0.53 23.34
CA GLN A 87 -4.78 -0.17 24.59
C GLN A 87 -5.47 -1.53 24.80
N ASP A 88 -6.40 -1.94 23.94
CA ASP A 88 -7.15 -3.20 24.11
C ASP A 88 -6.47 -4.45 23.48
N PHE A 89 -5.18 -4.38 23.13
CA PHE A 89 -4.44 -5.55 22.61
C PHE A 89 -3.23 -5.98 23.45
N SER A 90 -3.13 -5.51 24.69
CA SER A 90 -2.08 -5.99 25.60
C SER A 90 -2.49 -5.91 27.07
N SER A 91 -3.38 -6.80 27.50
CA SER A 91 -3.34 -7.51 28.79
C SER A 91 -4.69 -8.15 29.13
N ASP A 92 -4.75 -9.48 29.16
CA ASP A 92 -5.63 -10.21 30.09
C ASP A 92 -4.90 -11.48 30.56
N PRO A 93 -4.51 -11.58 31.85
CA PRO A 93 -3.96 -12.78 32.44
C PRO A 93 -5.09 -13.57 33.12
N ALA A 94 -5.84 -14.37 32.36
CA ALA A 94 -6.79 -15.32 32.97
C ALA A 94 -7.19 -16.43 32.00
N SER A 95 -6.40 -17.51 31.94
CA SER A 95 -6.96 -18.84 31.71
C SER A 95 -6.00 -19.89 32.27
N ASN A 96 -6.17 -20.19 33.56
CA ASN A 96 -5.71 -21.45 34.16
C ASN A 96 -6.56 -22.58 33.59
N LEU A 97 -6.02 -23.38 32.67
CA LEU A 97 -6.47 -24.75 32.46
C LEU A 97 -5.25 -25.64 32.18
N THR A 98 -4.98 -26.47 33.17
CA THR A 98 -4.00 -27.54 33.25
C THR A 98 -4.31 -28.67 32.26
N SER A 99 -3.34 -29.10 31.47
CA SER A 99 -3.32 -30.44 30.89
C SER A 99 -2.09 -31.19 31.41
N HIS A 100 -2.33 -32.09 32.36
CA HIS A 100 -1.35 -33.05 32.83
C HIS A 100 -1.11 -34.11 31.74
N SER A 101 0.14 -34.39 31.42
CA SER A 101 0.53 -35.67 30.79
C SER A 101 1.71 -36.24 31.56
N LEU A 102 1.45 -37.37 32.21
CA LEU A 102 2.36 -38.13 33.06
C LEU A 102 3.43 -38.84 32.24
N GLU A 103 4.70 -38.60 32.58
CA GLU A 103 5.81 -39.51 32.30
C GLU A 103 5.78 -40.70 33.27
N LYS A 104 5.86 -41.93 32.76
CA LYS A 104 6.67 -43.00 33.38
C LYS A 104 6.79 -44.25 32.50
N LEU A 105 8.01 -44.53 32.05
CA LEU A 105 8.47 -45.85 31.61
C LEU A 105 9.02 -46.64 32.81
N PRO A 106 9.00 -47.99 32.76
CA PRO A 106 10.03 -48.80 33.42
C PRO A 106 10.77 -49.76 32.45
N PRO A 107 11.95 -50.29 32.84
CA PRO A 107 12.91 -50.91 31.91
C PRO A 107 12.95 -52.46 31.92
N ALA A 108 13.42 -52.98 30.77
CA ALA A 108 14.12 -54.23 30.40
C ALA A 108 14.20 -55.48 31.33
N ALA A 109 14.02 -56.66 30.71
CA ALA A 109 14.72 -57.92 31.01
C ALA A 109 14.76 -58.84 29.75
N GLU A 110 15.91 -59.48 29.49
CA GLU A 110 16.21 -60.41 28.37
C GLU A 110 16.04 -61.92 28.77
N PRO A 111 16.67 -62.94 28.11
CA PRO A 111 16.18 -63.68 26.92
C PRO A 111 16.23 -65.24 27.07
N VAL A 112 15.55 -66.05 26.25
CA VAL A 112 15.96 -67.47 26.02
C VAL A 112 15.51 -68.03 24.66
N ASP A 113 16.45 -68.71 23.99
CA ASP A 113 16.40 -69.49 22.73
C ASP A 113 15.42 -70.68 22.69
N HIS A 114 15.00 -71.10 21.48
CA HIS A 114 15.09 -72.48 20.96
C HIS A 114 14.58 -72.60 19.50
N ALA A 115 15.41 -73.17 18.60
CA ALA A 115 15.10 -73.73 17.27
C ALA A 115 15.24 -75.30 17.34
N PRO A 116 15.03 -76.17 16.30
CA PRO A 116 14.99 -75.94 14.83
C PRO A 116 14.11 -76.89 13.93
N ARG A 117 14.28 -76.76 12.59
CA ARG A 117 13.98 -77.65 11.40
C ARG A 117 12.58 -77.57 10.75
N GLY A 118 12.40 -77.48 9.42
CA GLY A 118 13.30 -77.41 8.26
C GLY A 118 12.56 -77.28 6.89
N GLN A 119 13.35 -76.97 5.83
CA GLN A 119 13.15 -77.06 4.34
C GLN A 119 12.02 -76.21 3.68
N GLU A 120 12.30 -75.11 2.94
CA GLU A 120 12.88 -74.90 1.56
C GLU A 120 11.79 -74.87 0.44
N PRO A 121 11.96 -74.12 -0.69
CA PRO A 121 11.86 -72.66 -0.80
C PRO A 121 10.95 -72.17 -1.97
N GLY A 122 10.60 -70.88 -2.03
CA GLY A 122 10.00 -70.30 -3.25
C GLY A 122 9.36 -68.92 -3.16
N SER A 123 10.19 -67.86 -3.15
CA SER A 123 9.93 -66.46 -3.57
C SER A 123 8.86 -65.59 -2.85
N PRO A 124 9.20 -64.34 -2.44
CA PRO A 124 8.38 -63.53 -1.53
C PRO A 124 7.51 -62.48 -2.23
N PRO A 125 6.43 -62.01 -1.58
CA PRO A 125 5.86 -60.69 -1.80
C PRO A 125 6.25 -59.68 -0.69
N LEU A 126 6.36 -58.42 -1.13
CA LEU A 126 6.06 -57.15 -0.45
C LEU A 126 6.39 -57.01 1.05
N ARG A 127 7.34 -56.11 1.37
CA ARG A 127 7.23 -55.29 2.57
C ARG A 127 7.93 -53.94 2.51
N ASP A 128 7.32 -53.08 3.31
CA ASP A 128 7.47 -51.65 3.52
C ASP A 128 8.85 -51.10 3.82
N ARG A 129 8.94 -49.81 3.48
CA ARG A 129 9.90 -48.79 3.90
C ARG A 129 10.16 -48.79 5.41
N ALA A 130 11.44 -48.80 5.80
CA ALA A 130 12.06 -47.73 6.59
C ALA A 130 13.60 -47.88 6.69
N HIS A 131 14.28 -46.73 6.55
CA HIS A 131 15.65 -46.37 6.98
C HIS A 131 16.91 -46.73 6.14
N ARG A 132 17.25 -45.76 5.27
CA ARG A 132 18.57 -45.09 5.00
C ARG A 132 19.79 -45.92 4.53
N PRO A 133 20.59 -45.42 3.55
CA PRO A 133 21.43 -44.24 3.78
C PRO A 133 21.52 -43.22 2.63
N LEU A 134 21.98 -42.02 3.01
CA LEU A 134 22.45 -40.93 2.15
C LEU A 134 23.46 -41.44 1.12
N LEU A 135 23.11 -41.42 -0.17
CA LEU A 135 24.07 -41.50 -1.25
C LEU A 135 23.58 -40.69 -2.47
N ARG A 136 24.43 -39.73 -2.84
CA ARG A 136 24.76 -39.28 -4.19
C ARG A 136 23.70 -38.51 -4.99
N ASP A 137 23.99 -37.22 -5.09
CA ASP A 137 23.62 -36.26 -6.12
C ASP A 137 23.42 -36.91 -7.52
N PRO A 138 22.18 -36.97 -8.07
CA PRO A 138 21.99 -37.22 -9.48
C PRO A 138 22.16 -35.90 -10.20
N GLY A 139 23.28 -35.82 -10.93
CA GLY A 139 23.80 -34.64 -11.58
C GLY A 139 22.78 -33.80 -12.35
N ALA A 140 23.16 -32.53 -12.46
CA ALA A 140 22.54 -31.49 -13.26
C ALA A 140 21.87 -32.04 -14.53
N ARG A 141 20.54 -32.21 -14.47
CA ARG A 141 19.73 -32.24 -15.67
C ARG A 141 19.88 -30.87 -16.33
N PRO A 142 20.22 -30.78 -17.62
CA PRO A 142 20.18 -29.51 -18.32
C PRO A 142 18.79 -28.90 -18.12
N ARG A 143 18.74 -27.71 -17.53
CA ARG A 143 17.53 -26.89 -17.54
C ARG A 143 17.22 -26.67 -19.01
N VAL A 144 16.20 -27.36 -19.52
CA VAL A 144 15.60 -27.04 -20.81
C VAL A 144 15.05 -25.63 -20.65
N PRO A 145 15.58 -24.62 -21.36
CA PRO A 145 14.97 -23.30 -21.38
C PRO A 145 13.52 -23.46 -21.83
N PRO A 146 12.57 -22.65 -21.35
CA PRO A 146 11.27 -22.56 -22.02
C PRO A 146 11.54 -22.32 -23.52
N PRO A 147 10.74 -22.92 -24.42
CA PRO A 147 10.93 -22.74 -25.85
C PRO A 147 10.96 -21.25 -26.13
N ASP A 148 12.12 -20.79 -26.63
CA ASP A 148 12.26 -19.46 -27.21
C ASP A 148 11.19 -19.37 -28.30
N PRO A 149 10.24 -18.43 -28.23
CA PRO A 149 9.30 -18.22 -29.32
C PRO A 149 10.09 -17.64 -30.49
N SER A 150 10.68 -18.54 -31.27
CA SER A 150 10.88 -18.46 -32.71
C SER A 150 10.87 -17.02 -33.27
N GLY A 151 12.04 -16.38 -33.35
CA GLY A 151 12.36 -15.39 -34.39
C GLY A 151 11.51 -14.12 -34.49
N ASP A 152 10.67 -13.81 -33.52
CA ASP A 152 9.68 -12.74 -33.61
C ASP A 152 9.83 -11.85 -32.36
N GLY A 153 10.16 -10.56 -32.52
CA GLY A 153 10.68 -9.68 -31.45
C GLY A 153 9.91 -9.64 -30.12
N SER A 154 10.55 -9.02 -29.10
CA SER A 154 10.05 -8.84 -27.71
C SER A 154 8.52 -8.65 -27.62
N LEU A 155 7.83 -9.52 -26.86
CA LEU A 155 6.38 -9.44 -26.67
C LEU A 155 6.02 -8.12 -25.99
N LEU A 156 6.84 -7.70 -25.02
CA LEU A 156 6.67 -6.42 -24.35
C LEU A 156 6.82 -5.23 -25.31
N ALA A 157 7.76 -5.28 -26.27
CA ALA A 157 7.89 -4.26 -27.29
C ALA A 157 6.64 -4.21 -28.20
N LYS A 158 6.18 -5.37 -28.68
CA LYS A 158 4.95 -5.49 -29.50
C LYS A 158 3.71 -4.94 -28.77
N LEU A 159 3.59 -5.15 -27.46
CA LEU A 159 2.52 -4.56 -26.66
C LEU A 159 2.54 -3.03 -26.75
N PHE A 160 3.71 -2.42 -26.55
CA PHE A 160 3.84 -0.97 -26.59
C PHE A 160 3.76 -0.39 -28.00
N GLU A 161 3.97 -1.17 -29.06
CA GLU A 161 3.71 -0.79 -30.45
C GLU A 161 2.20 -0.79 -30.80
N HIS A 162 1.38 -1.51 -30.03
CA HIS A 162 -0.06 -1.61 -30.30
C HIS A 162 -0.77 -0.23 -30.17
N PRO A 163 -1.72 0.13 -31.05
CA PRO A 163 -2.38 1.45 -31.04
C PRO A 163 -3.00 1.87 -29.69
N LEU A 164 -3.50 0.92 -28.90
CA LEU A 164 -4.03 1.17 -27.55
C LEU A 164 -2.98 1.70 -26.54
N TYR A 165 -1.70 1.57 -26.88
CA TYR A 165 -0.53 2.07 -26.13
C TYR A 165 0.16 3.23 -26.86
N GLN A 166 -0.47 3.80 -27.88
CA GLN A 166 0.05 4.97 -28.61
C GLN A 166 -0.74 6.25 -28.29
N GLY A 167 -1.90 6.14 -27.62
CA GLY A 167 -2.67 7.29 -27.12
C GLY A 167 -1.83 8.20 -26.24
N ALA A 168 -1.93 9.50 -26.51
CA ALA A 168 -1.19 10.55 -25.82
C ALA A 168 -2.07 11.20 -24.75
N VAL A 169 -1.46 11.69 -23.68
CA VAL A 169 -2.20 12.54 -22.73
C VAL A 169 -2.62 13.85 -23.41
N PRO A 170 -3.70 14.51 -22.95
CA PRO A 170 -4.07 15.84 -23.44
C PRO A 170 -2.89 16.82 -23.37
N PRO A 171 -2.83 17.82 -24.27
CA PRO A 171 -1.79 18.85 -24.23
C PRO A 171 -1.73 19.51 -22.85
N LEU A 172 -0.55 19.52 -22.24
CA LEU A 172 -0.35 20.01 -20.88
C LEU A 172 -0.27 21.54 -20.86
N SER A 173 -1.07 22.16 -19.98
CA SER A 173 -0.92 23.57 -19.59
C SER A 173 0.01 23.71 -18.36
N GLU A 174 0.29 24.94 -17.94
CA GLU A 174 1.09 25.21 -16.73
C GLU A 174 0.43 24.67 -15.44
N ASP A 175 -0.89 24.53 -15.43
CA ASP A 175 -1.66 23.97 -14.31
C ASP A 175 -1.67 22.44 -14.31
N ASP A 176 -1.25 21.81 -15.42
CA ASP A 176 -1.22 20.36 -15.59
C ASP A 176 0.13 19.74 -15.27
N VAL A 177 1.18 20.54 -15.12
CA VAL A 177 2.50 20.07 -14.65
C VAL A 177 2.61 20.22 -13.14
N LEU A 178 3.22 19.27 -12.43
CA LEU A 178 3.37 19.40 -10.98
C LEU A 178 4.36 20.51 -10.61
N PHE A 179 5.47 20.57 -11.33
CA PHE A 179 6.55 21.54 -11.18
C PHE A 179 6.74 22.34 -12.47
N ASN A 180 6.73 23.67 -12.36
CA ASN A 180 6.97 24.53 -13.51
C ASN A 180 8.47 24.91 -13.54
N VAL A 181 9.19 24.43 -14.55
CA VAL A 181 10.67 24.52 -14.62
C VAL A 181 11.15 25.96 -14.87
N ASN A 182 10.28 26.83 -15.41
CA ASN A 182 10.58 28.25 -15.64
C ASN A 182 10.44 29.12 -14.38
N SER A 183 9.80 28.62 -13.32
CA SER A 183 9.65 29.33 -12.04
C SER A 183 10.58 28.72 -11.00
N ASP A 184 11.67 29.41 -10.66
CA ASP A 184 12.43 29.30 -9.40
C ASP A 184 12.86 27.91 -8.86
N ILE A 185 12.87 26.83 -9.66
CA ILE A 185 13.49 25.57 -9.26
C ILE A 185 15.00 25.68 -9.46
N ARG A 186 15.65 26.55 -8.69
CA ARG A 186 17.07 26.41 -8.41
C ARG A 186 17.20 25.31 -7.37
N PHE A 187 17.52 24.10 -7.82
CA PHE A 187 17.91 23.02 -6.92
C PHE A 187 19.11 23.52 -6.10
N ASN A 188 18.86 23.96 -4.87
CA ASN A 188 19.90 24.27 -3.91
C ASN A 188 20.10 23.01 -3.05
N PRO A 189 21.16 22.22 -3.29
CA PRO A 189 21.42 21.00 -2.52
C PRO A 189 21.54 21.25 -1.01
N LYS A 190 21.72 22.51 -0.56
CA LYS A 190 21.73 22.89 0.86
C LYS A 190 20.34 22.91 1.51
N ALA A 191 19.28 23.22 0.78
CA ALA A 191 17.92 23.29 1.36
C ALA A 191 17.39 21.91 1.80
N ALA A 192 17.79 20.84 1.09
CA ALA A 192 17.50 19.46 1.50
C ALA A 192 18.24 19.03 2.78
N ALA A 193 19.30 19.75 3.17
CA ALA A 193 20.08 19.52 4.38
C ALA A 193 19.61 20.36 5.59
N GLU A 194 18.69 21.31 5.40
CA GLU A 194 18.24 22.28 6.43
C GLU A 194 16.92 21.91 7.14
N ASN A 195 16.39 20.70 6.93
CA ASN A 195 15.24 20.21 7.70
C ASN A 195 15.62 20.11 9.20
N PRO A 196 14.88 20.69 10.16
CA PRO A 196 15.30 20.85 11.57
C PRO A 196 15.45 19.56 12.39
N ASP A 197 15.20 18.38 11.80
CA ASP A 197 15.47 17.06 12.39
C ASP A 197 16.87 16.47 12.02
N TRP A 198 17.73 17.24 11.35
CA TRP A 198 19.08 16.80 10.93
C TRP A 198 20.21 17.48 11.72
N PRO A 199 21.25 16.75 12.18
CA PRO A 199 22.45 17.37 12.75
C PRO A 199 23.39 17.86 11.65
N GLN A 200 23.85 19.11 11.81
CA GLN A 200 24.82 19.77 10.95
C GLN A 200 26.24 19.15 11.03
N GLU A 201 26.95 19.36 9.93
CA GLU A 201 28.41 19.37 9.73
C GLU A 201 29.12 18.12 9.18
N GLY A 202 29.96 18.41 8.15
CA GLY A 202 31.16 17.64 7.84
C GLY A 202 31.38 17.22 6.37
N ALA A 203 31.36 18.14 5.40
CA ALA A 203 32.03 17.92 4.11
C ALA A 203 32.45 19.26 3.49
N GLU A 204 33.59 19.78 3.94
CA GLU A 204 34.34 20.77 3.18
C GLU A 204 34.90 20.09 1.91
N GLY A 205 34.68 20.70 0.74
CA GLY A 205 35.35 20.31 -0.50
C GLY A 205 34.48 19.57 -1.52
N ALA A 206 33.43 20.22 -2.02
CA ALA A 206 32.92 19.98 -3.37
C ALA A 206 32.29 21.27 -3.90
N GLU A 207 33.09 22.12 -4.53
CA GLU A 207 32.60 23.22 -5.35
C GLU A 207 31.85 22.64 -6.56
N PHE A 208 30.53 22.50 -6.43
CA PHE A 208 29.63 22.42 -7.58
C PHE A 208 28.97 23.78 -7.75
N LEU A 209 29.64 24.68 -8.48
CA LEU A 209 28.99 25.82 -9.10
C LEU A 209 29.00 25.62 -10.62
N PRO A 210 27.82 25.50 -11.23
CA PRO A 210 27.58 26.14 -12.51
C PRO A 210 26.57 27.25 -12.26
N THR A 211 27.05 28.49 -12.21
CA THR A 211 26.23 29.66 -12.54
C THR A 211 25.94 29.62 -14.04
N GLY A 212 24.83 28.99 -14.41
CA GLY A 212 24.27 28.91 -15.76
C GLY A 212 22.98 28.09 -15.73
N GLU A 213 22.05 28.33 -16.67
CA GLU A 213 20.86 27.49 -16.87
C GLU A 213 21.31 26.03 -17.06
N ALA A 214 21.22 25.21 -16.00
CA ALA A 214 21.55 23.81 -16.11
C ALA A 214 20.49 23.16 -17.02
N ALA A 215 20.91 22.69 -18.19
CA ALA A 215 20.06 21.92 -19.08
C ALA A 215 19.43 20.77 -18.28
N VAL A 216 18.11 20.59 -18.40
CA VAL A 216 17.31 19.57 -17.68
C VAL A 216 17.93 18.16 -17.80
N ASP A 217 18.68 17.90 -18.87
CA ASP A 217 19.41 16.67 -19.13
C ASP A 217 20.49 16.33 -18.07
N LEU A 218 20.99 17.32 -17.33
CA LEU A 218 22.00 17.13 -16.28
C LEU A 218 21.40 16.76 -14.91
N TYR A 219 20.08 16.84 -14.76
CA TYR A 219 19.43 16.49 -13.49
C TYR A 219 19.50 14.98 -13.20
N PRO A 220 19.60 14.59 -11.92
CA PRO A 220 19.53 13.18 -11.54
C PRO A 220 18.17 12.60 -11.93
N ASN A 221 18.12 11.29 -12.22
CA ASN A 221 16.93 10.64 -12.77
C ASN A 221 15.70 10.76 -11.86
N TRP A 222 15.88 10.77 -10.54
CA TRP A 222 14.79 10.98 -9.58
C TRP A 222 14.16 12.37 -9.72
N LEU A 223 14.95 13.40 -10.05
CA LEU A 223 14.45 14.76 -10.25
C LEU A 223 13.75 14.89 -11.60
N LYS A 224 14.30 14.26 -12.65
CA LYS A 224 13.62 14.12 -13.95
C LYS A 224 12.26 13.43 -13.83
N PHE A 225 12.18 12.40 -12.98
CA PHE A 225 10.92 11.77 -12.62
C PHE A 225 9.97 12.77 -11.94
N HIS A 226 10.41 13.51 -10.93
CA HIS A 226 9.57 14.48 -10.21
C HIS A 226 9.00 15.56 -11.12
N ILE A 227 9.83 16.19 -11.95
CA ILE A 227 9.37 17.25 -12.88
C ILE A 227 8.51 16.71 -14.02
N GLY A 228 8.59 15.41 -14.32
CA GLY A 228 7.77 14.74 -15.33
C GLY A 228 6.35 14.40 -14.87
N ILE A 229 6.04 14.53 -13.57
CA ILE A 229 4.70 14.27 -13.04
C ILE A 229 3.73 15.35 -13.55
N ASN A 230 2.62 14.91 -14.14
CA ASN A 230 1.57 15.79 -14.65
C ASN A 230 0.17 15.33 -14.17
N ARG A 231 -0.89 16.04 -14.57
CA ARG A 231 -2.28 15.79 -14.13
C ARG A 231 -2.79 14.36 -14.41
N TYR A 232 -2.27 13.70 -15.43
CA TYR A 232 -2.85 12.48 -15.97
C TYR A 232 -2.03 11.22 -15.65
N GLU A 233 -0.73 11.39 -15.36
CA GLU A 233 0.20 10.28 -15.16
C GLU A 233 1.36 10.65 -14.22
N LEU A 234 1.89 9.65 -13.54
CA LEU A 234 3.07 9.80 -12.70
C LEU A 234 4.38 9.80 -13.51
N TYR A 235 4.36 9.15 -14.67
CA TYR A 235 5.46 9.13 -15.63
C TYR A 235 4.92 8.78 -17.02
N SER A 236 5.58 9.28 -18.07
CA SER A 236 5.19 8.97 -19.45
C SER A 236 5.70 7.61 -19.92
N ARG A 237 4.98 7.01 -20.88
CA ARG A 237 5.22 5.65 -21.40
C ARG A 237 6.63 5.45 -21.96
N HIS A 238 7.14 6.44 -22.70
CA HIS A 238 8.44 6.42 -23.37
C HIS A 238 9.45 7.34 -22.66
N ASN A 239 9.45 7.37 -21.32
CA ASN A 239 10.40 8.17 -20.55
C ASN A 239 11.69 7.38 -20.23
N PRO A 240 12.83 7.68 -20.89
CA PRO A 240 14.08 6.98 -20.60
C PRO A 240 14.59 7.21 -19.17
N ALA A 241 14.18 8.30 -18.51
CA ALA A 241 14.56 8.57 -17.14
C ALA A 241 13.98 7.56 -16.15
N ILE A 242 12.87 6.88 -16.49
CA ILE A 242 12.26 5.87 -15.62
C ILE A 242 13.10 4.60 -15.61
N ASP A 243 13.50 4.11 -16.79
CA ASP A 243 14.38 2.94 -16.86
C ASP A 243 15.76 3.22 -16.25
N ALA A 244 16.29 4.44 -16.43
CA ALA A 244 17.51 4.89 -15.76
C ALA A 244 17.34 5.01 -14.23
N LEU A 245 16.18 5.48 -13.74
CA LEU A 245 15.88 5.54 -12.31
C LEU A 245 15.80 4.14 -11.68
N LEU A 246 15.22 3.15 -12.38
CA LEU A 246 15.22 1.76 -11.92
C LEU A 246 16.66 1.21 -11.77
N GLN A 247 17.55 1.56 -12.70
CA GLN A 247 18.98 1.22 -12.59
C GLN A 247 19.65 1.91 -11.40
N ASP A 248 19.36 3.19 -11.17
CA ASP A 248 19.86 3.94 -10.01
C ASP A 248 19.41 3.26 -8.71
N LEU A 249 18.13 2.95 -8.54
CA LEU A 249 17.61 2.26 -7.35
C LEU A 249 18.35 0.93 -7.12
N GLY A 250 18.60 0.18 -8.20
CA GLY A 250 19.29 -1.10 -8.15
C GLY A 250 20.82 -1.04 -7.95
N SER A 251 21.48 0.13 -8.04
CA SER A 251 22.96 0.20 -8.03
C SER A 251 23.58 1.35 -7.27
N GLN A 252 22.86 2.45 -7.09
CA GLN A 252 23.41 3.69 -6.55
C GLN A 252 23.84 3.52 -5.10
N LYS A 253 24.96 4.14 -4.72
CA LYS A 253 25.51 4.02 -3.37
C LYS A 253 24.55 4.62 -2.33
N ILE A 254 24.22 3.84 -1.31
CA ILE A 254 23.43 4.28 -0.14
C ILE A 254 24.38 5.01 0.81
N THR A 255 23.99 6.22 1.23
CA THR A 255 24.80 7.10 2.10
C THR A 255 24.19 7.29 3.48
N SER A 256 22.86 7.14 3.61
CA SER A 256 22.15 7.24 4.89
C SER A 256 20.91 6.37 4.89
N VAL A 257 20.60 5.77 6.04
CA VAL A 257 19.37 5.02 6.27
C VAL A 257 18.68 5.48 7.55
N ALA A 258 17.37 5.70 7.47
CA ALA A 258 16.52 6.01 8.61
C ALA A 258 15.29 5.10 8.63
N MET A 259 14.74 4.84 9.80
CA MET A 259 13.49 4.10 9.90
C MET A 259 12.29 5.05 9.72
N LYS A 260 11.29 4.64 8.95
CA LYS A 260 10.07 5.44 8.82
C LYS A 260 9.28 5.38 10.14
N SER A 261 9.00 6.54 10.73
CA SER A 261 8.18 6.63 11.94
C SER A 261 6.70 6.29 11.68
N GLY A 262 6.05 5.69 12.68
CA GLY A 262 4.60 5.46 12.69
C GLY A 262 4.08 4.44 11.66
N GLY A 263 4.94 3.61 11.07
CA GLY A 263 4.54 2.56 10.13
C GLY A 263 3.91 1.34 10.81
N THR A 264 2.97 0.68 10.12
CA THR A 264 2.40 -0.59 10.58
C THR A 264 3.43 -1.72 10.56
N GLN A 265 4.18 -1.83 9.47
CA GLN A 265 5.28 -2.78 9.31
C GLN A 265 6.59 -2.04 9.04
N LEU A 266 7.71 -2.77 9.10
CA LEU A 266 9.06 -2.20 8.93
C LEU A 266 9.25 -1.63 7.52
N LYS A 267 9.55 -0.33 7.47
CA LYS A 267 9.91 0.40 6.25
C LYS A 267 11.12 1.29 6.55
N LEU A 268 12.13 1.26 5.69
CA LEU A 268 13.31 2.11 5.83
C LEU A 268 13.32 3.18 4.72
N ILE A 269 13.86 4.34 5.02
CA ILE A 269 14.13 5.41 4.06
C ILE A 269 15.61 5.34 3.74
N MET A 270 15.95 5.08 2.49
CA MET A 270 17.32 5.03 2.00
C MET A 270 17.62 6.29 1.21
N THR A 271 18.70 6.98 1.56
CA THR A 271 19.19 8.15 0.83
C THR A 271 20.44 7.75 0.05
N PHE A 272 20.48 8.14 -1.21
CA PHE A 272 21.55 7.81 -2.15
C PHE A 272 22.57 8.95 -2.30
N GLN A 273 23.72 8.64 -2.89
CA GLN A 273 24.78 9.61 -3.15
C GLN A 273 24.35 10.79 -4.04
N ASN A 274 23.38 10.60 -4.94
CA ASN A 274 22.81 11.66 -5.78
C ASN A 274 21.62 12.37 -5.10
N TYR A 275 21.52 12.33 -3.77
CA TYR A 275 20.47 12.94 -2.93
C TYR A 275 19.05 12.36 -3.12
N GLY A 276 18.85 11.45 -4.07
CA GLY A 276 17.58 10.76 -4.24
C GLY A 276 17.26 9.89 -3.03
N GLN A 277 15.97 9.66 -2.78
CA GLN A 277 15.49 8.81 -1.71
C GLN A 277 14.60 7.69 -2.24
N ALA A 278 14.61 6.56 -1.54
CA ALA A 278 13.72 5.44 -1.80
C ALA A 278 13.19 4.83 -0.50
N LEU A 279 11.97 4.31 -0.57
CA LEU A 279 11.35 3.53 0.49
C LEU A 279 11.74 2.08 0.30
N PHE A 280 12.49 1.56 1.26
CA PHE A 280 12.91 0.17 1.29
C PHE A 280 11.94 -0.69 2.09
N LYS A 281 11.40 -1.73 1.43
CA LYS A 281 10.68 -2.82 2.11
C LYS A 281 11.50 -4.11 1.97
N PRO A 282 11.94 -4.72 3.08
CA PRO A 282 12.75 -5.95 3.04
C PRO A 282 11.91 -7.20 2.76
N MET A 283 12.57 -8.26 2.32
CA MET A 283 11.98 -9.59 2.19
C MET A 283 11.53 -10.13 3.55
N LYS A 284 10.21 -10.35 3.71
CA LYS A 284 9.58 -10.97 4.89
C LYS A 284 9.14 -12.43 4.67
N GLN A 285 8.84 -12.81 3.43
CA GLN A 285 8.36 -14.15 3.06
C GLN A 285 9.09 -14.64 1.81
N THR A 286 9.18 -15.96 1.63
CA THR A 286 9.77 -16.57 0.44
C THR A 286 8.80 -16.48 -0.76
N ARG A 287 9.33 -16.68 -1.97
CA ARG A 287 8.56 -16.52 -3.22
C ARG A 287 7.44 -17.55 -3.36
N GLU A 288 7.64 -18.76 -2.84
CA GLU A 288 6.73 -19.90 -2.94
C GLU A 288 5.68 -19.92 -1.81
N GLN A 289 5.88 -19.12 -0.77
CA GLN A 289 5.00 -19.08 0.39
C GLN A 289 3.71 -18.33 0.08
N GLU A 290 2.57 -18.96 0.38
CA GLU A 290 1.29 -18.27 0.44
C GLU A 290 0.99 -17.78 1.85
N THR A 291 0.28 -16.66 1.95
CA THR A 291 -0.35 -16.22 3.20
C THR A 291 -1.34 -17.28 3.65
N PRO A 292 -1.30 -17.72 4.93
CA PRO A 292 -2.25 -18.70 5.42
C PRO A 292 -3.71 -18.27 5.21
N PRO A 293 -4.63 -19.21 4.96
CA PRO A 293 -6.05 -18.89 4.75
C PRO A 293 -6.67 -18.21 5.97
N ASP A 294 -6.22 -18.53 7.19
CA ASP A 294 -6.73 -17.97 8.45
C ASP A 294 -6.29 -16.53 8.73
N PHE A 295 -5.37 -15.97 7.93
CA PHE A 295 -4.91 -14.60 8.10
C PHE A 295 -5.94 -13.62 7.53
N PHE A 296 -6.40 -12.70 8.38
CA PHE A 296 -7.14 -11.53 7.91
C PHE A 296 -6.23 -10.60 7.09
N TYR A 297 -6.82 -9.85 6.16
CA TYR A 297 -6.12 -8.90 5.29
C TYR A 297 -5.22 -7.90 6.04
N PHE A 298 -5.60 -7.47 7.25
CA PHE A 298 -4.80 -6.56 8.08
C PHE A 298 -3.62 -7.23 8.81
N SER A 299 -3.64 -8.57 8.94
CA SER A 299 -2.56 -9.39 9.51
C SER A 299 -1.57 -9.90 8.46
N ASP A 300 -1.83 -9.65 7.17
CA ASP A 300 -0.92 -10.10 6.12
C ASP A 300 0.45 -9.41 6.18
N TYR A 301 1.48 -9.99 5.57
CA TYR A 301 2.79 -9.38 5.47
C TYR A 301 2.87 -8.42 4.28
N GLU A 302 3.66 -7.35 4.42
CA GLU A 302 4.14 -6.61 3.25
C GLU A 302 5.33 -7.35 2.62
N ARG A 303 5.32 -7.49 1.30
CA ARG A 303 6.33 -8.19 0.50
C ARG A 303 6.99 -7.22 -0.45
N HIS A 304 8.29 -7.35 -0.62
CA HIS A 304 9.03 -6.61 -1.63
C HIS A 304 8.67 -7.02 -3.06
N ASN A 305 8.44 -8.32 -3.29
CA ASN A 305 8.02 -8.84 -4.60
C ASN A 305 6.75 -8.18 -5.10
N ALA A 306 5.79 -7.92 -4.19
CA ALA A 306 4.52 -7.31 -4.54
C ALA A 306 4.67 -5.83 -4.95
N GLU A 307 5.55 -5.07 -4.29
CA GLU A 307 5.83 -3.68 -4.68
C GLU A 307 6.45 -3.59 -6.07
N ILE A 308 7.43 -4.46 -6.35
CA ILE A 308 8.10 -4.51 -7.66
C ILE A 308 7.09 -4.94 -8.73
N ALA A 309 6.39 -6.07 -8.51
CA ALA A 309 5.42 -6.59 -9.46
C ALA A 309 4.26 -5.63 -9.73
N ALA A 310 3.80 -4.90 -8.71
CA ALA A 310 2.75 -3.88 -8.84
C ALA A 310 3.15 -2.76 -9.80
N PHE A 311 4.39 -2.26 -9.72
CA PHE A 311 4.89 -1.25 -10.65
C PHE A 311 4.89 -1.76 -12.11
N HIS A 312 5.38 -2.97 -12.35
CA HIS A 312 5.40 -3.55 -13.69
C HIS A 312 4.00 -3.84 -14.24
N LEU A 313 3.08 -4.33 -13.40
CA LEU A 313 1.69 -4.57 -13.77
C LEU A 313 0.97 -3.25 -14.09
N ASP A 314 1.16 -2.21 -13.28
CA ASP A 314 0.62 -0.86 -13.51
C ASP A 314 1.14 -0.25 -14.83
N ARG A 315 2.42 -0.48 -15.16
CA ARG A 315 3.02 -0.08 -16.45
C ARG A 315 2.42 -0.86 -17.64
N ILE A 316 2.21 -2.17 -17.50
CA ILE A 316 1.60 -3.02 -18.55
C ILE A 316 0.13 -2.68 -18.77
N LEU A 317 -0.62 -2.31 -17.74
CA LEU A 317 -1.99 -1.81 -17.86
C LEU A 317 -2.05 -0.36 -18.40
N ASP A 318 -0.89 0.28 -18.54
CA ASP A 318 -0.70 1.67 -18.95
C ASP A 318 -1.48 2.67 -18.07
N PHE A 319 -1.60 2.33 -16.77
CA PHE A 319 -2.12 3.23 -15.74
C PHE A 319 -1.08 4.28 -15.38
N ARG A 320 0.17 3.88 -15.15
CA ARG A 320 1.32 4.76 -14.83
C ARG A 320 1.08 5.59 -13.56
N ARG A 321 0.61 4.92 -12.50
CA ARG A 321 0.17 5.50 -11.22
C ARG A 321 0.96 4.99 -10.00
N VAL A 322 1.83 3.98 -10.18
CA VAL A 322 2.75 3.47 -9.15
C VAL A 322 4.13 4.13 -9.31
N PRO A 323 4.77 4.66 -8.25
CA PRO A 323 6.15 5.15 -8.34
C PRO A 323 7.11 4.04 -8.81
N PRO A 324 8.20 4.35 -9.55
CA PRO A 324 9.17 3.34 -9.98
C PRO A 324 9.73 2.54 -8.80
N VAL A 325 9.71 1.20 -8.91
CA VAL A 325 10.21 0.29 -7.88
C VAL A 325 11.17 -0.72 -8.51
N ALA A 326 12.34 -0.90 -7.89
CA ALA A 326 13.32 -1.91 -8.30
C ALA A 326 13.73 -2.80 -7.12
N GLY A 327 14.03 -4.06 -7.40
CA GLY A 327 14.63 -4.99 -6.45
C GLY A 327 16.13 -4.76 -6.26
N ARG A 328 16.61 -5.00 -5.04
CA ARG A 328 18.04 -4.95 -4.73
C ARG A 328 18.43 -5.92 -3.62
N MET A 329 19.59 -6.54 -3.78
CA MET A 329 20.32 -7.21 -2.71
C MET A 329 21.12 -6.18 -1.91
N ILE A 330 20.83 -6.05 -0.62
CA ILE A 330 21.41 -5.06 0.28
C ILE A 330 22.35 -5.75 1.26
N ASN A 331 23.59 -5.28 1.38
CA ASN A 331 24.46 -5.68 2.48
C ASN A 331 23.99 -4.98 3.77
N MET A 332 23.38 -5.73 4.69
CA MET A 332 22.76 -5.22 5.91
C MET A 332 23.76 -4.53 6.84
N THR A 333 25.03 -4.93 6.78
CA THR A 333 26.10 -4.32 7.55
C THR A 333 26.48 -2.95 6.95
N LYS A 334 26.99 -2.97 5.72
CA LYS A 334 27.61 -1.80 5.08
C LYS A 334 26.59 -0.78 4.58
N GLU A 335 25.41 -1.23 4.17
CA GLU A 335 24.39 -0.40 3.51
C GLU A 335 23.18 -0.09 4.40
N ILE A 336 23.10 -0.66 5.62
CA ILE A 336 22.06 -0.31 6.61
C ILE A 336 22.69 0.08 7.95
N ARG A 337 23.31 -0.89 8.65
CA ARG A 337 23.78 -0.71 10.02
C ARG A 337 24.85 0.37 10.16
N ASP A 338 25.85 0.35 9.27
CA ASP A 338 27.04 1.20 9.39
C ASP A 338 26.79 2.64 8.84
N VAL A 339 25.68 2.84 8.13
CA VAL A 339 25.30 4.13 7.51
C VAL A 339 24.04 4.75 8.15
N THR A 340 23.48 4.15 9.19
CA THR A 340 22.35 4.74 9.92
C THR A 340 22.81 5.58 11.11
N ARG A 341 22.24 6.77 11.27
CA ARG A 341 22.35 7.59 12.49
C ARG A 341 21.15 7.38 13.43
N ASP A 342 20.15 6.61 13.00
CA ASP A 342 18.97 6.30 13.79
C ASP A 342 19.32 5.26 14.86
N LYS A 343 19.49 5.73 16.09
CA LYS A 343 19.83 4.89 17.24
C LYS A 343 18.76 3.83 17.53
N LYS A 344 17.49 4.07 17.19
CA LYS A 344 16.42 3.09 17.40
C LYS A 344 16.61 1.91 16.47
N LEU A 345 16.83 2.16 15.18
CA LEU A 345 17.11 1.12 14.19
C LEU A 345 18.41 0.37 14.53
N TRP A 346 19.51 1.10 14.75
CA TRP A 346 20.83 0.53 14.99
C TRP A 346 20.86 -0.45 16.17
N ARG A 347 20.15 -0.14 17.26
CA ARG A 347 20.10 -0.99 18.46
C ARG A 347 19.41 -2.33 18.25
N THR A 348 18.64 -2.50 17.18
CA THR A 348 17.94 -3.76 16.89
C THR A 348 18.79 -4.77 16.14
N PHE A 349 20.01 -4.42 15.74
CA PHE A 349 20.92 -5.35 15.08
C PHE A 349 21.53 -6.35 16.08
N PHE A 350 21.56 -7.63 15.71
CA PHE A 350 22.18 -8.69 16.49
C PHE A 350 22.71 -9.82 15.60
N VAL A 351 23.51 -10.71 16.19
CA VAL A 351 23.99 -11.94 15.53
C VAL A 351 23.15 -13.11 16.01
N SER A 352 22.54 -13.83 15.09
CA SER A 352 21.74 -15.03 15.40
C SER A 352 22.63 -16.21 15.85
N PRO A 353 22.06 -17.25 16.49
CA PRO A 353 22.79 -18.48 16.79
C PRO A 353 23.39 -19.18 15.57
N ALA A 354 22.86 -18.92 14.36
CA ALA A 354 23.40 -19.41 13.10
C ALA A 354 24.51 -18.53 12.52
N ASN A 355 25.02 -17.55 13.30
CA ASN A 355 26.05 -16.60 12.91
C ASN A 355 25.66 -15.68 11.73
N ASN A 356 24.36 -15.47 11.51
CA ASN A 356 23.83 -14.49 10.54
C ASN A 356 23.54 -13.16 11.22
N ILE A 357 23.67 -12.07 10.47
CA ILE A 357 23.31 -10.72 10.92
C ILE A 357 21.81 -10.54 10.74
N CYS A 358 21.14 -10.07 11.80
CA CYS A 358 19.71 -9.85 11.85
C CYS A 358 19.36 -8.47 12.39
N PHE A 359 18.20 -7.95 12.01
CA PHE A 359 17.58 -6.76 12.63
C PHE A 359 16.05 -6.82 12.51
N TYR A 360 15.34 -6.07 13.35
CA TYR A 360 13.86 -6.05 13.33
C TYR A 360 13.27 -4.63 13.35
N GLY A 361 14.04 -3.59 13.68
CA GLY A 361 13.55 -2.21 13.76
C GLY A 361 12.46 -2.00 14.83
N GLU A 362 11.69 -0.92 14.71
CA GLU A 362 10.63 -0.53 15.65
C GLU A 362 9.39 -0.10 14.83
N CYS A 363 8.37 -0.96 14.83
CA CYS A 363 7.08 -0.74 14.18
C CYS A 363 5.98 -1.50 14.96
N SER A 364 4.71 -1.31 14.60
CA SER A 364 3.62 -1.89 15.39
C SER A 364 3.36 -3.38 15.14
N TYR A 365 3.64 -3.89 13.93
CA TYR A 365 3.43 -5.29 13.55
C TYR A 365 4.73 -5.93 13.09
N TYR A 366 5.07 -7.10 13.66
CA TYR A 366 6.19 -7.93 13.21
C TYR A 366 7.57 -7.22 13.29
N CYS A 367 7.77 -6.36 14.29
CA CYS A 367 9.05 -5.71 14.61
C CYS A 367 9.54 -6.14 16.01
N SER A 368 9.94 -7.39 16.10
CA SER A 368 10.44 -8.04 17.32
C SER A 368 11.47 -9.10 16.96
N THR A 369 12.19 -9.63 17.95
CA THR A 369 13.25 -10.63 17.73
C THR A 369 12.73 -11.89 17.04
N GLU A 370 11.52 -12.35 17.37
CA GLU A 370 10.91 -13.53 16.75
C GLU A 370 10.47 -13.32 15.28
N HIS A 371 10.35 -12.07 14.85
CA HIS A 371 10.07 -11.69 13.46
C HIS A 371 11.27 -11.01 12.77
N ALA A 372 12.47 -11.18 13.33
CA ALA A 372 13.66 -10.51 12.83
C ALA A 372 14.02 -10.96 11.41
N LEU A 373 14.55 -10.01 10.65
CA LEU A 373 15.01 -10.18 9.29
C LEU A 373 16.49 -10.50 9.31
N CYS A 374 16.86 -11.68 8.81
CA CYS A 374 18.21 -12.19 8.86
C CYS A 374 18.78 -12.40 7.46
N GLY A 375 20.03 -11.98 7.26
CA GLY A 375 20.77 -12.25 6.04
C GLY A 375 21.37 -13.66 5.99
N ARG A 376 22.10 -13.95 4.90
CA ARG A 376 22.89 -15.19 4.74
C ARG A 376 24.27 -14.92 4.11
N PRO A 377 25.30 -14.57 4.91
CA PRO A 377 25.21 -14.25 6.33
C PRO A 377 24.70 -12.82 6.61
N ASP A 378 24.90 -11.87 5.70
CA ASP A 378 24.67 -10.44 5.95
C ASP A 378 24.00 -9.68 4.79
N GLN A 379 23.51 -10.39 3.78
CA GLN A 379 22.75 -9.79 2.69
C GLN A 379 21.27 -10.14 2.77
N ILE A 380 20.41 -9.14 2.48
CA ILE A 380 18.96 -9.31 2.39
C ILE A 380 18.42 -8.68 1.13
N GLU A 381 17.46 -9.34 0.52
CA GLU A 381 16.72 -8.83 -0.62
C GLU A 381 15.64 -7.84 -0.16
N GLY A 382 15.33 -6.84 -0.99
CA GLY A 382 14.16 -6.00 -0.79
C GLY A 382 13.84 -5.15 -2.01
N SER A 383 12.77 -4.37 -1.88
CA SER A 383 12.28 -3.45 -2.91
C SER A 383 12.62 -2.03 -2.53
N LEU A 384 13.03 -1.21 -3.50
CA LEU A 384 13.29 0.21 -3.37
C LEU A 384 12.29 0.96 -4.24
N ALA A 385 11.28 1.56 -3.61
CA ALA A 385 10.32 2.42 -4.29
C ALA A 385 10.82 3.86 -4.30
N ALA A 386 10.96 4.47 -5.47
CA ALA A 386 11.35 5.86 -5.61
C ALA A 386 10.42 6.76 -4.79
N PHE A 387 11.01 7.71 -4.04
CA PHE A 387 10.21 8.68 -3.32
C PHE A 387 9.45 9.58 -4.30
N LEU A 388 8.18 9.83 -3.98
CA LEU A 388 7.47 10.97 -4.53
C LEU A 388 8.07 12.29 -4.01
N PRO A 389 7.80 13.43 -4.66
CA PRO A 389 8.29 14.70 -4.18
C PRO A 389 7.86 14.97 -2.73
N ASP A 390 8.71 15.73 -2.02
CA ASP A 390 8.48 16.07 -0.62
C ASP A 390 7.15 16.82 -0.45
N LEU A 391 6.45 16.56 0.66
CA LEU A 391 5.13 17.15 0.93
C LEU A 391 5.19 18.68 1.11
N SER A 392 6.36 19.25 1.42
CA SER A 392 6.58 20.69 1.45
C SER A 392 6.52 21.34 0.05
N LEU A 393 6.87 20.58 -0.99
CA LEU A 393 6.91 21.05 -2.38
C LEU A 393 5.66 20.64 -3.16
N ALA A 394 5.19 19.41 -2.96
CA ALA A 394 4.00 18.89 -3.62
C ALA A 394 3.08 18.21 -2.60
N LYS A 395 2.11 18.97 -2.08
CA LYS A 395 1.11 18.43 -1.16
C LYS A 395 0.28 17.34 -1.82
N ARG A 396 0.01 16.30 -1.05
CA ARG A 396 -0.87 15.19 -1.43
C ARG A 396 -2.06 15.15 -0.50
N LYS A 397 -3.23 14.87 -1.07
CA LYS A 397 -4.47 14.67 -0.33
C LYS A 397 -4.73 13.18 -0.19
N THR A 398 -4.88 12.72 1.05
CA THR A 398 -5.29 11.34 1.36
C THR A 398 -6.81 11.27 1.40
N TRP A 399 -7.37 10.32 0.67
CA TRP A 399 -8.80 10.05 0.60
C TRP A 399 -9.10 8.69 1.20
N ARG A 400 -10.20 8.58 1.94
CA ARG A 400 -10.72 7.30 2.39
C ARG A 400 -11.43 6.63 1.22
N ASN A 401 -11.05 5.39 0.91
CA ASN A 401 -11.74 4.59 -0.10
C ASN A 401 -13.17 4.25 0.41
N PRO A 402 -14.25 4.47 -0.37
CA PRO A 402 -15.60 4.11 0.04
C PRO A 402 -15.73 2.62 0.35
N TRP A 403 -15.05 1.78 -0.44
CA TRP A 403 -14.98 0.33 -0.24
C TRP A 403 -13.90 -0.12 0.76
N ARG A 404 -13.44 0.79 1.62
CA ARG A 404 -12.56 0.42 2.74
C ARG A 404 -13.23 -0.66 3.59
N ARG A 405 -12.52 -1.76 3.82
CA ARG A 405 -12.94 -2.85 4.73
C ARG A 405 -13.10 -2.37 6.18
N SER A 406 -13.72 -3.19 7.02
CA SER A 406 -13.99 -2.81 8.42
C SER A 406 -12.75 -2.73 9.30
N TYR A 407 -11.68 -3.45 8.96
CA TYR A 407 -10.51 -3.70 9.83
C TYR A 407 -10.92 -4.31 11.18
N HIS A 408 -11.94 -5.16 11.14
CA HIS A 408 -12.48 -5.80 12.32
C HIS A 408 -13.01 -7.20 12.00
N LYS A 409 -12.63 -8.19 12.81
CA LYS A 409 -12.86 -9.63 12.55
C LYS A 409 -14.34 -10.02 12.39
N ARG A 410 -15.25 -9.30 13.05
CA ARG A 410 -16.68 -9.64 13.14
C ARG A 410 -17.61 -8.62 12.50
N LYS A 411 -17.10 -7.43 12.16
CA LYS A 411 -17.94 -6.32 11.68
C LYS A 411 -17.82 -6.30 10.16
N LYS A 412 -18.95 -6.39 9.46
CA LYS A 412 -18.99 -6.14 8.03
C LYS A 412 -18.93 -4.63 7.75
N ALA A 413 -18.31 -4.25 6.63
CA ALA A 413 -18.42 -2.91 6.08
C ALA A 413 -19.81 -2.72 5.43
N GLU A 414 -20.22 -1.46 5.22
CA GLU A 414 -21.54 -1.13 4.67
C GLU A 414 -21.73 -1.71 3.26
N TRP A 415 -20.71 -1.58 2.40
CA TRP A 415 -20.72 -2.16 1.05
C TRP A 415 -20.79 -3.70 1.03
N GLU A 416 -20.48 -4.39 2.13
CA GLU A 416 -20.59 -5.86 2.22
C GLU A 416 -22.03 -6.33 2.55
N VAL A 417 -22.91 -5.41 2.94
CA VAL A 417 -24.30 -5.72 3.31
C VAL A 417 -25.33 -5.01 2.42
N ASP A 418 -24.95 -3.90 1.81
CA ASP A 418 -25.78 -3.14 0.89
C ASP A 418 -25.40 -3.42 -0.57
N PRO A 419 -26.26 -4.10 -1.37
CA PRO A 419 -25.99 -4.35 -2.79
C PRO A 419 -26.02 -3.09 -3.64
N ASP A 420 -26.74 -2.04 -3.23
CA ASP A 420 -26.94 -0.80 -3.97
C ASP A 420 -26.00 0.33 -3.48
N TYR A 421 -25.00 -0.03 -2.65
CA TYR A 421 -24.06 0.92 -2.02
C TYR A 421 -23.43 1.91 -3.01
N CYS A 422 -23.13 1.48 -4.24
CA CYS A 422 -22.52 2.38 -5.22
C CYS A 422 -23.45 3.53 -5.65
N GLU A 423 -24.77 3.39 -5.56
CA GLU A 423 -25.70 4.47 -5.91
C GLU A 423 -25.63 5.64 -4.91
N GLU A 424 -25.33 5.36 -3.64
CA GLU A 424 -25.00 6.40 -2.65
C GLU A 424 -23.61 7.01 -2.92
N VAL A 425 -22.63 6.17 -3.25
CA VAL A 425 -21.26 6.66 -3.54
C VAL A 425 -21.28 7.61 -4.74
N LYS A 426 -22.00 7.28 -5.82
CA LYS A 426 -22.18 8.13 -7.01
C LYS A 426 -22.87 9.47 -6.73
N GLN A 427 -23.43 9.69 -5.55
CA GLN A 427 -24.03 10.97 -5.13
C GLN A 427 -23.16 11.71 -4.12
N THR A 428 -22.02 11.13 -3.72
CA THR A 428 -21.16 11.68 -2.68
C THR A 428 -19.92 12.32 -3.29
N PRO A 429 -19.62 13.60 -3.00
CA PRO A 429 -18.37 14.22 -3.42
C PRO A 429 -17.14 13.47 -2.88
N PRO A 430 -16.09 13.25 -3.68
CA PRO A 430 -15.87 13.72 -5.06
C PRO A 430 -16.23 12.69 -6.14
N TYR A 431 -17.06 11.69 -5.84
CA TYR A 431 -17.41 10.59 -6.75
C TYR A 431 -18.65 10.88 -7.60
N ASP A 432 -19.37 11.95 -7.28
CA ASP A 432 -20.56 12.45 -7.95
C ASP A 432 -20.29 13.20 -9.26
N SER A 433 -19.02 13.54 -9.49
CA SER A 433 -18.60 14.37 -10.62
C SER A 433 -17.22 13.94 -11.12
N GLY A 434 -16.94 14.30 -12.38
CA GLY A 434 -15.66 14.01 -13.03
C GLY A 434 -15.43 12.53 -13.28
N HIS A 435 -14.15 12.15 -13.40
CA HIS A 435 -13.74 10.77 -13.70
C HIS A 435 -13.35 9.97 -12.45
N ARG A 436 -13.57 10.50 -11.24
CA ARG A 436 -13.08 9.86 -9.99
C ARG A 436 -13.64 8.47 -9.76
N ILE A 437 -14.92 8.23 -10.06
CA ILE A 437 -15.51 6.90 -9.92
C ILE A 437 -14.80 5.89 -10.82
N LEU A 438 -14.41 6.29 -12.03
CA LEU A 438 -13.68 5.45 -12.98
C LEU A 438 -12.23 5.19 -12.53
N ASP A 439 -11.59 6.14 -11.83
CA ASP A 439 -10.28 5.90 -11.20
C ASP A 439 -10.35 4.80 -10.15
N ILE A 440 -11.42 4.76 -9.36
CA ILE A 440 -11.64 3.69 -8.39
C ILE A 440 -11.82 2.34 -9.11
N MET A 441 -12.47 2.31 -10.28
CA MET A 441 -12.64 1.08 -11.06
C MET A 441 -11.30 0.55 -11.58
N ASP A 442 -10.45 1.42 -12.15
CA ASP A 442 -9.09 1.03 -12.56
C ASP A 442 -8.26 0.50 -11.38
N MET A 443 -8.29 1.21 -10.24
CA MET A 443 -7.59 0.79 -9.02
C MET A 443 -8.13 -0.54 -8.49
N THR A 444 -9.44 -0.77 -8.60
CA THR A 444 -10.11 -2.02 -8.20
C THR A 444 -9.66 -3.20 -9.06
N VAL A 445 -9.61 -3.00 -10.39
CA VAL A 445 -9.09 -4.01 -11.33
C VAL A 445 -7.63 -4.31 -11.00
N PHE A 446 -6.82 -3.27 -10.79
CA PHE A 446 -5.42 -3.40 -10.41
C PHE A 446 -5.26 -4.25 -9.14
N ASP A 447 -5.93 -3.85 -8.05
CA ASP A 447 -5.87 -4.53 -6.76
C ASP A 447 -6.38 -5.98 -6.85
N PHE A 448 -7.42 -6.26 -7.64
CA PHE A 448 -7.92 -7.63 -7.80
C PHE A 448 -6.92 -8.53 -8.53
N LEU A 449 -6.29 -8.05 -9.61
CA LEU A 449 -5.29 -8.84 -10.36
C LEU A 449 -4.14 -9.29 -9.45
N MET A 450 -3.68 -8.42 -8.56
CA MET A 450 -2.64 -8.75 -7.58
C MET A 450 -3.19 -9.42 -6.30
N GLY A 451 -4.49 -9.34 -6.01
CA GLY A 451 -5.10 -9.88 -4.79
C GLY A 451 -4.88 -8.99 -3.55
N ASN A 452 -4.73 -7.68 -3.73
CA ASN A 452 -4.53 -6.72 -2.66
C ASN A 452 -5.86 -6.29 -2.03
N MET A 453 -6.10 -6.72 -0.80
CA MET A 453 -7.32 -6.40 -0.05
C MET A 453 -7.21 -5.13 0.82
N ASP A 454 -6.04 -4.50 0.91
CA ASP A 454 -5.72 -3.50 1.94
C ASP A 454 -5.79 -2.05 1.44
N ARG A 455 -6.53 -1.79 0.35
CA ARG A 455 -6.73 -0.45 -0.22
C ARG A 455 -7.69 0.40 0.60
N HIS A 456 -7.33 0.72 1.83
CA HIS A 456 -8.17 1.54 2.73
C HIS A 456 -8.19 3.03 2.40
N HIS A 457 -7.14 3.51 1.74
CA HIS A 457 -6.93 4.91 1.39
C HIS A 457 -6.25 4.98 0.03
N TYR A 458 -6.37 6.14 -0.60
CA TYR A 458 -5.63 6.48 -1.80
C TYR A 458 -5.20 7.94 -1.75
N GLU A 459 -4.21 8.32 -2.56
CA GLU A 459 -3.68 9.69 -2.59
C GLU A 459 -3.88 10.35 -3.95
N THR A 460 -4.04 11.66 -3.96
CA THR A 460 -3.98 12.50 -5.16
C THR A 460 -3.05 13.70 -4.91
N PHE A 461 -2.50 14.29 -5.96
CA PHE A 461 -1.78 15.57 -5.82
C PHE A 461 -2.79 16.70 -5.62
N GLU A 462 -2.60 17.48 -4.55
CA GLU A 462 -3.53 18.56 -4.17
C GLU A 462 -3.60 19.65 -5.25
N LYS A 463 -2.46 19.94 -5.90
CA LYS A 463 -2.35 20.93 -6.99
C LYS A 463 -3.37 20.68 -8.11
N PHE A 464 -3.60 19.42 -8.46
CA PHE A 464 -4.49 19.07 -9.56
C PHE A 464 -5.98 19.01 -9.15
N GLY A 465 -6.30 19.17 -7.87
CA GLY A 465 -7.69 19.13 -7.39
C GLY A 465 -8.32 17.74 -7.50
N ASN A 466 -9.60 17.68 -7.91
CA ASN A 466 -10.34 16.42 -8.00
C ASN A 466 -10.13 15.69 -9.34
N GLU A 467 -9.90 16.46 -10.42
CA GLU A 467 -9.73 15.96 -11.79
C GLU A 467 -8.26 15.58 -12.05
N THR A 468 -7.83 14.49 -11.43
CA THR A 468 -6.48 13.93 -11.53
C THR A 468 -6.52 12.42 -11.31
N PHE A 469 -5.47 11.71 -11.69
CA PHE A 469 -5.32 10.29 -11.38
C PHE A 469 -5.15 10.02 -9.87
N ILE A 470 -5.45 8.78 -9.46
CA ILE A 470 -5.17 8.25 -8.12
C ILE A 470 -3.77 7.63 -8.08
N ILE A 471 -2.96 7.97 -7.09
CA ILE A 471 -1.63 7.37 -6.90
C ILE A 471 -1.77 6.00 -6.22
N HIS A 472 -1.24 4.95 -6.85
CA HIS A 472 -1.28 3.57 -6.36
C HIS A 472 -0.09 3.26 -5.44
N LEU A 473 -0.18 3.64 -4.16
CA LEU A 473 0.86 3.45 -3.14
C LEU A 473 0.62 2.21 -2.26
N ASP A 474 1.66 1.72 -1.56
CA ASP A 474 1.56 0.63 -0.58
C ASP A 474 0.92 -0.66 -1.15
N ASN A 475 1.58 -1.24 -2.16
CA ASN A 475 1.10 -2.42 -2.88
C ASN A 475 1.61 -3.74 -2.28
N GLY A 476 2.36 -3.67 -1.18
CA GLY A 476 3.09 -4.79 -0.56
C GLY A 476 2.24 -5.96 -0.08
N ARG A 477 0.91 -5.81 0.05
CA ARG A 477 -0.01 -6.91 0.40
C ARG A 477 -0.64 -7.60 -0.82
N GLY A 478 -0.19 -7.26 -2.03
CA GLY A 478 -0.46 -8.05 -3.23
C GLY A 478 0.32 -9.37 -3.24
N PHE A 479 -0.01 -10.23 -4.20
CA PHE A 479 0.69 -11.48 -4.52
C PHE A 479 0.96 -12.37 -3.29
N GLY A 480 0.02 -12.42 -2.35
CA GLY A 480 0.11 -13.29 -1.18
C GLY A 480 -0.49 -14.66 -1.35
N LYS A 481 -1.40 -14.83 -2.30
CA LYS A 481 -2.05 -16.10 -2.61
C LYS A 481 -2.13 -16.22 -4.14
N TYR A 482 -1.55 -17.26 -4.72
CA TYR A 482 -1.70 -17.61 -6.14
C TYR A 482 -2.84 -18.61 -6.37
N SER A 483 -3.18 -19.40 -5.35
CA SER A 483 -4.21 -20.44 -5.41
C SER A 483 -5.63 -19.93 -5.11
N HIS A 484 -5.76 -18.68 -4.67
CA HIS A 484 -7.03 -18.04 -4.30
C HIS A 484 -7.24 -16.72 -5.04
N ASP A 485 -8.48 -16.45 -5.46
CA ASP A 485 -8.90 -15.19 -6.06
C ASP A 485 -9.94 -14.52 -5.17
N GLU A 486 -9.60 -13.37 -4.61
CA GLU A 486 -10.47 -12.68 -3.65
C GLU A 486 -11.52 -11.81 -4.36
N LEU A 487 -12.67 -12.41 -4.66
CA LEU A 487 -13.76 -11.74 -5.39
C LEU A 487 -14.31 -10.50 -4.68
N SER A 488 -14.19 -10.40 -3.36
CA SER A 488 -14.66 -9.22 -2.63
C SER A 488 -13.88 -7.94 -2.98
N ILE A 489 -12.69 -8.05 -3.60
CA ILE A 489 -11.98 -6.88 -4.14
C ILE A 489 -12.73 -6.28 -5.34
N LEU A 490 -13.42 -7.09 -6.16
CA LEU A 490 -14.19 -6.62 -7.33
C LEU A 490 -15.57 -6.04 -6.98
N ALA A 491 -15.94 -5.97 -5.70
CA ALA A 491 -17.22 -5.39 -5.28
C ALA A 491 -17.51 -3.99 -5.88
N PRO A 492 -16.54 -3.04 -5.95
CA PRO A 492 -16.78 -1.76 -6.60
C PRO A 492 -17.20 -1.89 -8.07
N LEU A 493 -16.56 -2.76 -8.84
CA LEU A 493 -16.88 -2.98 -10.25
C LEU A 493 -18.27 -3.60 -10.43
N HIS A 494 -18.61 -4.59 -9.61
CA HIS A 494 -19.92 -5.25 -9.65
C HIS A 494 -21.07 -4.33 -9.20
N GLN A 495 -20.84 -3.47 -8.21
CA GLN A 495 -21.88 -2.58 -7.68
C GLN A 495 -22.05 -1.35 -8.58
N CYS A 496 -20.96 -0.77 -9.09
CA CYS A 496 -21.05 0.43 -9.89
C CYS A 496 -21.36 0.16 -11.35
N CYS A 497 -20.97 -1.01 -11.87
CA CYS A 497 -21.05 -1.42 -13.27
C CYS A 497 -20.59 -0.31 -14.24
N ARG A 498 -19.40 0.26 -13.99
CA ARG A 498 -18.76 1.24 -14.87
C ARG A 498 -17.29 0.91 -15.09
N ILE A 499 -16.76 1.18 -16.27
CA ILE A 499 -15.34 1.02 -16.62
C ILE A 499 -14.97 1.97 -17.76
N ARG A 500 -13.70 2.38 -17.82
CA ARG A 500 -13.16 3.13 -18.97
C ARG A 500 -13.06 2.25 -20.21
N ARG A 501 -13.36 2.81 -21.37
CA ARG A 501 -13.15 2.16 -22.67
C ARG A 501 -11.68 1.82 -22.88
N SER A 502 -10.77 2.75 -22.55
CA SER A 502 -9.32 2.52 -22.64
C SER A 502 -8.88 1.29 -21.84
N THR A 503 -9.26 1.22 -20.56
CA THR A 503 -8.96 0.08 -19.67
C THR A 503 -9.59 -1.20 -20.21
N TYR A 504 -10.88 -1.18 -20.58
CA TYR A 504 -11.58 -2.37 -21.05
C TYR A 504 -10.92 -2.98 -22.29
N LEU A 505 -10.57 -2.15 -23.29
CA LEU A 505 -9.90 -2.60 -24.51
C LEU A 505 -8.51 -3.19 -24.24
N ARG A 506 -7.75 -2.61 -23.29
CA ARG A 506 -6.44 -3.15 -22.87
C ARG A 506 -6.59 -4.50 -22.17
N LEU A 507 -7.56 -4.65 -21.27
CA LEU A 507 -7.83 -5.92 -20.60
C LEU A 507 -8.20 -7.02 -21.61
N GLN A 508 -9.00 -6.69 -22.63
CA GLN A 508 -9.33 -7.62 -23.70
C GLN A 508 -8.10 -8.01 -24.53
N LEU A 509 -7.22 -7.05 -24.85
CA LEU A 509 -5.97 -7.32 -25.55
C LEU A 509 -5.07 -8.26 -24.73
N LEU A 510 -4.88 -7.97 -23.45
CA LEU A 510 -4.02 -8.73 -22.53
C LEU A 510 -4.50 -10.17 -22.27
N ALA A 511 -5.74 -10.48 -22.63
CA ALA A 511 -6.31 -11.82 -22.54
C ALA A 511 -6.08 -12.67 -23.81
N LYS A 512 -5.59 -12.08 -24.90
CA LYS A 512 -5.23 -12.79 -26.13
C LYS A 512 -3.89 -13.51 -25.97
N GLU A 513 -3.73 -14.66 -26.63
CA GLU A 513 -2.49 -15.44 -26.52
C GLU A 513 -1.26 -14.67 -27.04
N GLU A 514 -1.42 -13.80 -28.05
CA GLU A 514 -0.29 -12.99 -28.56
C GLU A 514 0.18 -11.90 -27.58
N HIS A 515 -0.66 -11.52 -26.61
CA HIS A 515 -0.40 -10.44 -25.64
C HIS A 515 -0.67 -10.90 -24.21
N LYS A 516 -0.44 -12.18 -23.94
CA LYS A 516 -0.82 -12.81 -22.67
C LYS A 516 -0.15 -12.12 -21.48
N LEU A 517 -0.97 -11.68 -20.52
CA LEU A 517 -0.52 -10.91 -19.35
C LEU A 517 0.62 -11.60 -18.58
N SER A 518 0.52 -12.92 -18.36
CA SER A 518 1.56 -13.69 -17.69
C SER A 518 2.93 -13.63 -18.38
N LEU A 519 2.97 -13.74 -19.70
CA LEU A 519 4.21 -13.69 -20.49
C LEU A 519 4.81 -12.28 -20.51
N LEU A 520 3.97 -11.25 -20.67
CA LEU A 520 4.39 -9.84 -20.61
C LEU A 520 4.98 -9.49 -19.24
N MET A 521 4.32 -9.92 -18.16
CA MET A 521 4.81 -9.74 -16.81
C MET A 521 6.13 -10.48 -16.57
N ALA A 522 6.25 -11.72 -17.03
CA ALA A 522 7.49 -12.50 -16.93
C ALA A 522 8.65 -11.79 -17.64
N GLU A 523 8.45 -11.34 -18.89
CA GLU A 523 9.47 -10.62 -19.66
C GLU A 523 9.85 -9.29 -19.00
N SER A 524 8.86 -8.53 -18.53
CA SER A 524 9.06 -7.23 -17.89
C SER A 524 9.85 -7.35 -16.58
N LEU A 525 9.51 -8.34 -15.75
CA LEU A 525 10.18 -8.59 -14.46
C LEU A 525 11.56 -9.23 -14.59
N GLN A 526 11.87 -9.87 -15.72
CA GLN A 526 13.17 -10.53 -15.94
C GLN A 526 14.35 -9.55 -15.94
N ARG A 527 14.08 -8.26 -16.16
CA ARG A 527 15.08 -7.18 -16.14
C ARG A 527 15.47 -6.72 -14.73
N ASP A 528 14.67 -7.07 -13.71
CA ASP A 528 14.96 -6.70 -12.33
C ASP A 528 16.12 -7.54 -11.77
N LYS A 529 16.96 -6.93 -10.92
CA LYS A 529 18.13 -7.59 -10.32
C LYS A 529 17.76 -8.71 -9.35
N VAL A 530 16.52 -8.74 -8.85
CA VAL A 530 16.03 -9.81 -7.97
C VAL A 530 15.14 -10.81 -8.71
N ALA A 531 15.21 -10.84 -10.05
CA ALA A 531 14.53 -11.85 -10.84
C ALA A 531 14.94 -13.29 -10.43
N PRO A 532 13.99 -14.24 -10.39
CA PRO A 532 12.55 -14.07 -10.65
C PRO A 532 11.85 -13.31 -9.52
N VAL A 533 11.05 -12.29 -9.82
CA VAL A 533 10.32 -11.51 -8.80
C VAL A 533 9.06 -12.22 -8.33
N LEU A 534 8.27 -12.75 -9.28
CA LEU A 534 7.07 -13.54 -8.99
C LEU A 534 7.35 -15.03 -9.17
N TYR A 535 6.76 -15.84 -8.29
CA TYR A 535 6.68 -17.28 -8.49
C TYR A 535 5.74 -17.61 -9.66
N GLN A 536 6.04 -18.67 -10.41
CA GLN A 536 5.35 -19.00 -11.67
C GLN A 536 3.82 -19.06 -11.54
N LEU A 537 3.32 -19.63 -10.43
CA LEU A 537 1.87 -19.75 -10.19
C LEU A 537 1.18 -18.38 -10.01
N HIS A 538 1.89 -17.33 -9.57
CA HIS A 538 1.33 -15.98 -9.55
C HIS A 538 1.15 -15.41 -10.95
N LEU A 539 2.05 -15.72 -11.89
CA LEU A 539 1.91 -15.29 -13.29
C LEU A 539 0.68 -15.96 -13.92
N GLU A 540 0.47 -17.25 -13.67
CA GLU A 540 -0.73 -17.98 -14.13
C GLU A 540 -2.02 -17.43 -13.49
N ALA A 541 -1.96 -17.08 -12.20
CA ALA A 541 -3.09 -16.46 -11.51
C ALA A 541 -3.50 -15.11 -12.11
N LEU A 542 -2.56 -14.31 -12.64
CA LEU A 542 -2.88 -13.05 -13.32
C LEU A 542 -3.78 -13.27 -14.54
N ASP A 543 -3.49 -14.27 -15.38
CA ASP A 543 -4.33 -14.59 -16.54
C ASP A 543 -5.71 -15.10 -16.12
N ARG A 544 -5.78 -15.89 -15.04
CA ARG A 544 -7.06 -16.37 -14.48
C ARG A 544 -7.91 -15.20 -13.98
N ARG A 545 -7.32 -14.31 -13.18
CA ARG A 545 -7.98 -13.13 -12.62
C ARG A 545 -8.41 -12.15 -13.73
N LEU A 546 -7.59 -11.95 -14.75
CA LEU A 546 -7.96 -11.12 -15.90
C LEU A 546 -9.26 -11.60 -16.56
N ARG A 547 -9.42 -12.91 -16.74
CA ARG A 547 -10.67 -13.48 -17.28
C ARG A 547 -11.87 -13.26 -16.36
N ILE A 548 -11.67 -13.29 -15.04
CA ILE A 548 -12.73 -12.99 -14.06
C ILE A 548 -13.14 -11.52 -14.17
N VAL A 549 -12.19 -10.58 -14.30
CA VAL A 549 -12.51 -9.15 -14.51
C VAL A 549 -13.31 -8.96 -15.80
N LEU A 550 -12.88 -9.57 -16.91
CA LEU A 550 -13.60 -9.49 -18.17
C LEU A 550 -15.01 -10.10 -18.08
N GLN A 551 -15.18 -11.18 -17.32
CA GLN A 551 -16.50 -11.75 -17.05
C GLN A 551 -17.37 -10.78 -16.26
N ALA A 552 -16.85 -10.17 -15.18
CA ALA A 552 -17.60 -9.18 -14.39
C ALA A 552 -18.09 -8.00 -15.25
N VAL A 553 -17.25 -7.49 -16.17
CA VAL A 553 -17.67 -6.44 -17.11
C VAL A 553 -18.75 -6.95 -18.07
N ARG A 554 -18.64 -8.18 -18.59
CA ARG A 554 -19.68 -8.77 -19.45
C ARG A 554 -21.02 -8.89 -18.73
N ASP A 555 -21.02 -9.37 -17.49
CA ASP A 555 -22.23 -9.50 -16.69
C ASP A 555 -22.91 -8.13 -16.47
N CYS A 556 -22.11 -7.08 -16.20
CA CYS A 556 -22.62 -5.70 -16.13
C CYS A 556 -23.19 -5.23 -17.49
N VAL A 557 -22.49 -5.47 -18.61
CA VAL A 557 -22.93 -5.05 -19.95
C VAL A 557 -24.22 -5.74 -20.37
N GLU A 558 -24.38 -7.03 -20.05
CA GLU A 558 -25.61 -7.79 -20.32
C GLU A 558 -26.80 -7.26 -19.52
N LYS A 559 -26.56 -6.77 -18.30
CA LYS A 559 -27.59 -6.23 -17.40
C LYS A 559 -27.98 -4.79 -17.74
N ASP A 560 -26.99 -3.89 -17.89
CA ASP A 560 -27.20 -2.43 -17.90
C ASP A 560 -26.94 -1.80 -19.29
N GLY A 561 -26.43 -2.58 -20.25
CA GLY A 561 -26.11 -2.15 -21.61
C GLY A 561 -24.71 -1.57 -21.76
N LEU A 562 -24.11 -1.74 -22.96
CA LEU A 562 -22.71 -1.38 -23.22
C LEU A 562 -22.41 0.11 -22.97
N SER A 563 -23.29 1.01 -23.43
CA SER A 563 -23.10 2.46 -23.32
C SER A 563 -23.21 2.98 -21.88
N SER A 564 -23.92 2.26 -21.01
CA SER A 564 -24.07 2.62 -19.60
C SER A 564 -22.86 2.18 -18.78
N VAL A 565 -22.24 1.07 -19.18
CA VAL A 565 -21.12 0.45 -18.46
C VAL A 565 -19.76 0.96 -18.94
N VAL A 566 -19.59 1.15 -20.24
CA VAL A 566 -18.29 1.50 -20.83
C VAL A 566 -18.27 2.98 -21.18
N GLU A 567 -17.58 3.77 -20.36
CA GLU A 567 -17.40 5.21 -20.58
C GLU A 567 -16.34 5.44 -21.67
N ASP A 568 -16.67 6.20 -22.70
CA ASP A 568 -15.73 6.52 -23.78
C ASP A 568 -14.79 7.67 -23.40
N ASP A 569 -13.59 7.30 -22.96
CA ASP A 569 -12.50 8.23 -22.65
C ASP A 569 -11.52 8.43 -23.82
N LEU A 570 -11.72 7.74 -24.95
CA LEU A 570 -10.87 7.84 -26.15
C LEU A 570 -11.39 8.90 -27.13
N ALA A 571 -12.69 9.19 -27.15
CA ALA A 571 -13.30 10.16 -28.06
C ALA A 571 -12.84 11.63 -27.84
N THR A 572 -12.33 11.95 -26.66
CA THR A 572 -11.81 13.29 -26.33
C THR A 572 -10.58 13.67 -27.17
N GLU A 573 -9.83 12.69 -27.68
CA GLU A 573 -8.71 12.91 -28.62
C GLU A 573 -9.20 13.40 -30.00
N HIS A 574 -10.41 13.02 -30.43
CA HIS A 574 -10.94 13.41 -31.75
C HIS A 574 -11.56 14.81 -31.79
N ARG A 575 -12.17 15.30 -30.70
CA ARG A 575 -12.72 16.67 -30.69
C ARG A 575 -11.62 17.74 -30.75
N ALA A 576 -10.50 17.53 -30.08
CA ALA A 576 -9.34 18.44 -30.16
C ALA A 576 -8.65 18.45 -31.54
N ALA A 577 -8.80 17.39 -32.33
CA ALA A 577 -8.28 17.30 -33.71
C ALA A 577 -9.23 17.90 -34.76
N THR A 578 -10.52 18.04 -34.45
CA THR A 578 -11.52 18.56 -35.39
C THR A 578 -11.76 20.07 -35.23
N GLU A 579 -11.28 20.67 -34.14
CA GLU A 579 -11.32 22.11 -33.87
C GLU A 579 -9.98 22.84 -34.15
N ARG A 580 -9.06 22.21 -34.90
CA ARG A 580 -7.80 22.84 -35.38
C ARG A 580 -7.79 23.06 -36.87
#